data_AF-A0A8S0H5N4-F1
#
_entry.id   AF-A0A8S0H5N4-F1
#
_cell.length_a   1.000
_cell.length_b   1.000
_cell.length_c   1.000
_cell.angle_alpha   90.00
_cell.angle_beta   90.00
_cell.angle_gamma   90.00
#
_symmetry.space_group_name_H-M   'P 1'
#
loop_
_entity.id
_entity.type
_entity.pdbx_description
1 polymer ?
#
loop_
_entity_poly.entity_id
_entity_poly.type
_entity_poly.pdbx_seq_one_letter_code
_entity_poly.pdbx_strand_id
1 'polypeptide(L)'
;MNLVPYMRSLQQLDTTFTVTYRLKAVERQGEQLLATIGTDYSDLEKTRLVDQIVVNHGTRPLDELYFELQPMATNEGAVEYKDLIAGTAQNLVTNPQGRFQLFRIGDAVSSRNTHAAIYDALRLVKDL
;
A
#
# COMPACT_ATOMS: atom_id res chain seq x y z
N MET A 1 -11.98 -2.57 2.02
CA MET A 1 -13.26 -1.82 2.13
C MET A 1 -13.66 -1.39 0.72
N ASN A 2 -14.93 -1.49 0.32
CA ASN A 2 -15.39 -1.22 -1.05
C ASN A 2 -16.00 0.20 -1.17
N LEU A 3 -16.05 0.75 -2.38
CA LEU A 3 -16.49 2.12 -2.68
C LEU A 3 -17.94 2.40 -2.24
N VAL A 4 -18.83 1.43 -2.42
CA VAL A 4 -20.29 1.57 -2.24
C VAL A 4 -20.71 2.06 -0.84
N PRO A 5 -20.33 1.42 0.28
CA PRO A 5 -20.71 1.88 1.62
C PRO A 5 -20.14 3.27 1.96
N TYR A 6 -18.95 3.61 1.47
CA TYR A 6 -18.38 4.95 1.66
C TYR A 6 -19.21 6.02 0.95
N MET A 7 -19.53 5.81 -0.32
CA MET A 7 -20.34 6.77 -1.09
C MET A 7 -21.71 6.93 -0.44
N ARG A 8 -22.36 5.83 -0.04
CA ARG A 8 -23.65 5.88 0.66
C ARG A 8 -23.59 6.73 1.94
N SER A 9 -22.53 6.60 2.72
CA SER A 9 -22.37 7.33 3.98
C SER A 9 -22.04 8.81 3.74
N LEU A 10 -21.11 9.11 2.83
CA LEU A 10 -20.64 10.47 2.56
C LEU A 10 -21.67 11.32 1.80
N GLN A 11 -22.46 10.72 0.92
CA GLN A 11 -23.53 11.43 0.19
C GLN A 11 -24.64 11.95 1.10
N GLN A 12 -24.78 11.39 2.31
CA GLN A 12 -25.70 11.89 3.33
C GLN A 12 -25.13 13.07 4.13
N LEU A 13 -23.85 13.41 3.96
CA LEU A 13 -23.09 14.34 4.82
C LEU A 13 -22.56 15.59 4.11
N ASP A 14 -23.32 16.17 3.18
CA ASP A 14 -22.92 17.36 2.38
C ASP A 14 -21.47 17.31 1.85
N THR A 15 -20.98 16.08 1.58
CA THR A 15 -19.57 15.87 1.22
C THR A 15 -19.40 16.17 -0.26
N THR A 16 -18.50 17.12 -0.57
CA THR A 16 -18.19 17.48 -1.95
C THR A 16 -17.11 16.57 -2.54
N PHE A 17 -17.48 15.78 -3.55
CA PHE A 17 -16.54 14.99 -4.34
C PHE A 17 -16.02 15.78 -5.53
N THR A 18 -14.71 15.95 -5.60
CA THR A 18 -14.04 16.63 -6.71
C THR A 18 -13.22 15.61 -7.49
N VAL A 19 -13.78 15.06 -8.56
CA VAL A 19 -13.13 14.09 -9.46
C VAL A 19 -12.36 14.81 -10.56
N THR A 20 -11.34 14.16 -11.15
CA THR A 20 -10.46 14.72 -12.20
C THR A 20 -9.62 15.94 -11.78
N TYR A 21 -9.46 16.16 -10.48
CA TYR A 21 -8.53 17.15 -9.93
C TYR A 21 -7.60 16.49 -8.92
N ARG A 22 -6.45 17.13 -8.68
CA ARG A 22 -5.46 16.74 -7.67
C ARG A 22 -4.89 17.97 -6.98
N LEU A 23 -4.39 17.76 -5.76
CA LEU A 23 -3.61 18.76 -5.05
C LEU A 23 -2.25 18.93 -5.75
N LYS A 24 -1.92 20.18 -6.11
CA LYS A 24 -0.65 20.55 -6.77
C LYS A 24 0.31 21.21 -5.79
N ALA A 25 -0.19 22.10 -4.92
CA ALA A 25 0.60 22.79 -3.92
C ALA A 25 -0.22 23.11 -2.66
N VAL A 26 0.50 23.34 -1.56
CA VAL A 26 -0.05 23.80 -0.28
C VAL A 26 0.84 24.89 0.26
N GLU A 27 0.25 26.02 0.60
CA GLU A 27 0.94 27.17 1.19
C GLU A 27 0.28 27.54 2.51
N ARG A 28 1.07 27.93 3.53
CA ARG A 28 0.50 28.43 4.78
C ARG A 28 0.06 29.88 4.60
N GLN A 29 -1.18 30.19 4.94
CA GLN A 29 -1.74 31.53 4.87
C GLN A 29 -2.39 31.89 6.22
N GLY A 30 -1.64 32.61 7.06
CA GLY A 30 -2.04 32.84 8.45
C GLY A 30 -2.16 31.51 9.20
N GLU A 31 -3.30 31.27 9.86
CA GLU A 31 -3.61 30.01 10.55
C GLU A 31 -4.21 28.93 9.65
N GLN A 32 -4.41 29.22 8.36
CA GLN A 32 -5.02 28.32 7.40
C GLN A 32 -4.02 27.85 6.33
N LEU A 33 -4.45 26.92 5.49
CA LEU A 33 -3.71 26.37 4.36
C LEU A 33 -4.43 26.74 3.05
N LEU A 34 -3.70 27.39 2.14
CA LEU A 34 -4.13 27.63 0.78
C LEU A 34 -3.74 26.42 -0.07
N ALA A 35 -4.73 25.63 -0.49
CA ALA A 35 -4.55 24.50 -1.38
C ALA A 35 -4.71 24.94 -2.83
N THR A 36 -3.72 24.65 -3.68
CA THR A 36 -3.85 24.77 -5.14
C THR A 36 -4.25 23.42 -5.72
N ILE A 37 -5.43 23.38 -6.32
CA ILE A 37 -6.07 22.19 -6.87
C ILE A 37 -6.15 22.35 -8.38
N GLY A 38 -5.48 21.46 -9.12
CA GLY A 38 -5.41 21.50 -10.57
C GLY A 38 -5.83 20.20 -11.22
N THR A 39 -5.72 20.13 -12.54
CA THR A 39 -5.97 18.94 -13.34
C THR A 39 -4.70 18.52 -14.09
N ASP A 40 -4.69 17.29 -14.61
CA ASP A 40 -3.63 16.81 -15.51
C ASP A 40 -4.06 16.95 -16.99
N TYR A 41 -5.24 17.52 -17.26
CA TYR A 41 -5.82 17.64 -18.60
C TYR A 41 -5.76 19.05 -19.19
N SER A 42 -5.37 20.07 -18.41
CA SER A 42 -5.26 21.47 -18.84
C SER A 42 -4.53 22.31 -17.79
N ASP A 43 -4.32 23.59 -18.07
CA ASP A 43 -3.76 24.59 -17.14
C ASP A 43 -4.77 25.11 -16.11
N LEU A 44 -5.91 24.43 -15.95
CA LEU A 44 -6.95 24.86 -15.01
C LEU A 44 -6.49 24.62 -13.57
N GLU A 45 -6.48 25.69 -12.79
CA GLU A 45 -6.21 25.68 -11.36
C GLU A 45 -7.30 26.40 -10.56
N LYS A 46 -7.50 25.95 -9.33
CA LYS A 46 -8.41 26.53 -8.34
C LYS A 46 -7.71 26.57 -7.00
N THR A 47 -8.00 27.60 -6.22
CA THR A 47 -7.52 27.68 -4.84
C THR A 47 -8.63 27.38 -3.85
N ARG A 48 -8.26 26.86 -2.69
CA ARG A 48 -9.18 26.67 -1.56
C ARG A 48 -8.45 26.91 -0.25
N LEU A 49 -8.98 27.79 0.58
CA LEU A 49 -8.50 28.02 1.94
C LEU A 49 -9.18 27.04 2.88
N VAL A 50 -8.39 26.25 3.63
CA VAL A 50 -8.88 25.22 4.55
C VAL A 50 -8.04 25.19 5.82
N ASP A 51 -8.62 24.71 6.92
CA ASP A 51 -7.88 24.58 8.19
C ASP A 51 -6.94 23.35 8.20
N GLN A 52 -7.29 22.30 7.44
CA GLN A 52 -6.52 21.06 7.38
C GLN A 52 -6.58 20.41 6.00
N ILE A 53 -5.47 19.77 5.63
CA ILE A 53 -5.38 18.90 4.45
C ILE A 53 -4.91 17.53 4.92
N VAL A 54 -5.68 16.49 4.58
CA VAL A 54 -5.32 15.10 4.82
C VAL A 54 -5.02 14.44 3.48
N VAL A 55 -3.79 13.97 3.30
CA VAL A 55 -3.35 13.35 2.04
C VAL A 55 -3.34 11.83 2.20
N ASN A 56 -4.14 11.15 1.39
CA ASN A 56 -4.04 9.71 1.18
C ASN A 56 -3.72 9.46 -0.30
N HIS A 57 -2.45 9.17 -0.59
CA HIS A 57 -1.91 8.99 -1.94
C HIS A 57 -1.29 7.60 -2.10
N GLY A 58 -2.00 6.59 -1.62
CA GLY A 58 -1.53 5.20 -1.61
C GLY A 58 -0.34 4.99 -0.68
N THR A 59 0.29 3.82 -0.82
CA THR A 59 1.42 3.37 0.01
C THR A 59 2.53 2.83 -0.88
N ARG A 60 3.78 3.02 -0.47
CA ARG A 60 4.94 2.34 -1.06
C ARG A 60 5.46 1.30 -0.05
N PRO A 61 5.78 0.07 -0.49
CA PRO A 61 6.45 -0.88 0.38
C PRO A 61 7.79 -0.33 0.88
N LEU A 62 8.17 -0.66 2.11
CA LEU A 62 9.51 -0.44 2.64
C LEU A 62 10.37 -1.66 2.25
N ASP A 63 10.89 -1.66 1.03
CA ASP A 63 11.50 -2.85 0.39
C ASP A 63 13.04 -2.86 0.36
N GLU A 64 13.69 -1.78 0.79
CA GLU A 64 15.16 -1.65 0.82
C GLU A 64 15.81 -2.80 1.59
N LEU A 65 15.44 -3.00 2.86
CA LEU A 65 15.96 -4.10 3.68
C LEU A 65 15.67 -5.48 3.05
N TYR A 66 14.53 -5.65 2.39
CA TYR A 66 14.23 -6.91 1.72
C TYR A 66 15.24 -7.20 0.61
N PHE A 67 15.56 -6.22 -0.23
CA PHE A 67 16.52 -6.39 -1.31
C PHE A 67 17.97 -6.54 -0.81
N GLU A 68 18.33 -5.93 0.33
CA GLU A 68 19.61 -6.17 1.00
C GLU A 68 19.73 -7.63 1.50
N LEU A 69 18.64 -8.19 2.03
CA LEU A 69 18.63 -9.54 2.59
C LEU A 69 18.45 -10.64 1.52
N GLN A 70 17.81 -10.33 0.40
CA GLN A 70 17.49 -11.29 -0.66
C GLN A 70 18.69 -12.15 -1.12
N PRO A 71 19.88 -11.61 -1.44
CA PRO A 71 21.01 -12.42 -1.87
C PRO A 71 21.62 -13.31 -0.77
N MET A 72 21.26 -13.08 0.50
CA MET A 72 21.72 -13.86 1.66
C MET A 72 20.74 -14.98 2.06
N ALA A 73 19.56 -15.00 1.46
CA ALA A 73 18.51 -15.97 1.76
C ALA A 73 18.67 -17.26 0.96
N THR A 74 18.31 -18.40 1.54
CA THR A 74 18.39 -19.73 0.89
C THR A 74 17.46 -19.87 -0.31
N ASN A 75 16.33 -19.17 -0.28
CA ASN A 75 15.33 -19.15 -1.34
C ASN A 75 15.42 -17.92 -2.25
N GLU A 76 16.35 -16.98 -1.99
CA GLU A 76 16.46 -15.71 -2.73
C GLU A 76 15.14 -14.94 -2.87
N GLY A 77 14.25 -15.07 -1.87
CA GLY A 77 12.92 -14.45 -1.88
C GLY A 77 11.85 -15.18 -2.71
N ALA A 78 12.16 -16.33 -3.29
CA ALA A 78 11.22 -17.14 -4.05
C ALA A 78 10.18 -17.84 -3.16
N VAL A 79 8.98 -18.01 -3.72
CA VAL A 79 7.83 -18.63 -3.08
C VAL A 79 7.29 -19.72 -4.00
N GLU A 80 7.17 -20.94 -3.48
CA GLU A 80 6.49 -22.03 -4.17
C GLU A 80 4.98 -21.92 -3.95
N TYR A 81 4.31 -21.26 -4.89
CA TYR A 81 2.88 -20.96 -4.78
C TYR A 81 2.00 -22.22 -4.68
N LYS A 82 2.39 -23.34 -5.32
CA LYS A 82 1.63 -24.59 -5.20
C LYS A 82 1.62 -25.08 -3.76
N ASP A 83 2.79 -25.08 -3.11
CA ASP A 83 2.95 -25.49 -1.72
C ASP A 83 2.28 -24.48 -0.78
N LEU A 84 2.44 -23.18 -1.03
CA LEU A 84 1.82 -22.13 -0.23
C LEU A 84 0.28 -22.23 -0.27
N ILE A 85 -0.31 -22.52 -1.43
CA ILE A 85 -1.76 -22.70 -1.60
C ILE A 85 -2.22 -23.98 -0.89
N ALA A 86 -1.43 -25.07 -0.96
CA ALA A 86 -1.71 -26.33 -0.30
C ALA A 86 -1.51 -26.29 1.23
N GLY A 87 -0.87 -25.23 1.76
CA GLY A 87 -0.49 -25.14 3.17
C GLY A 87 0.72 -26.03 3.52
N THR A 88 1.55 -26.35 2.53
CA THR A 88 2.77 -27.13 2.70
C THR A 88 3.94 -26.20 3.01
N ALA A 89 4.85 -26.65 3.88
CA ALA A 89 6.07 -25.94 4.21
C ALA A 89 6.91 -25.60 2.97
N GLN A 90 7.48 -24.41 2.94
CA GLN A 90 8.32 -23.93 1.86
C GLN A 90 9.73 -24.53 1.98
N ASN A 91 10.17 -25.32 1.00
CA ASN A 91 11.46 -26.03 1.05
C ASN A 91 12.40 -25.73 -0.13
N LEU A 92 12.07 -24.72 -0.95
CA LEU A 92 12.90 -24.32 -2.07
C LEU A 92 14.24 -23.76 -1.60
N VAL A 93 15.33 -24.27 -2.16
CA VAL A 93 16.71 -23.78 -1.94
C VAL A 93 17.32 -23.46 -3.30
N THR A 94 17.45 -22.16 -3.60
CA THR A 94 18.12 -21.66 -4.82
C THR A 94 19.53 -21.18 -4.53
N ASN A 95 19.82 -20.81 -3.28
CA ASN A 95 21.12 -20.36 -2.80
C ASN A 95 21.59 -21.25 -1.63
N PRO A 96 22.45 -22.26 -1.89
CA PRO A 96 22.97 -23.17 -0.87
C PRO A 96 23.81 -22.49 0.22
N GLN A 97 24.33 -21.28 -0.03
CA GLN A 97 25.13 -20.51 0.93
C GLN A 97 24.26 -19.61 1.84
N GLY A 98 22.97 -19.48 1.54
CA GLY A 98 22.04 -18.70 2.33
C GLY A 98 21.87 -19.25 3.75
N ARG A 99 21.47 -18.38 4.69
CA ARG A 99 21.36 -18.75 6.13
C ARG A 99 19.96 -18.69 6.70
N PHE A 100 19.00 -18.19 5.93
CA PHE A 100 17.60 -18.02 6.33
C PHE A 100 16.72 -18.04 5.09
N GLN A 101 15.43 -18.35 5.23
CA GLN A 101 14.44 -18.09 4.19
C GLN A 101 13.89 -16.68 4.32
N LEU A 102 13.60 -16.04 3.20
CA LEU A 102 13.06 -14.68 3.15
C LEU A 102 11.73 -14.67 2.39
N PHE A 103 10.71 -14.07 2.99
CA PHE A 103 9.37 -13.98 2.42
C PHE A 103 8.80 -12.57 2.62
N ARG A 104 7.98 -12.11 1.67
CA ARG A 104 7.16 -10.90 1.79
C ARG A 104 5.71 -11.28 2.00
N ILE A 105 5.01 -10.59 2.88
CA ILE A 105 3.58 -10.79 3.17
C ILE A 105 2.84 -9.46 3.24
N GLY A 106 1.53 -9.49 3.02
CA GLY A 106 0.68 -8.30 3.19
C GLY A 106 1.10 -7.13 2.30
N ASP A 107 1.19 -5.94 2.90
CA ASP A 107 1.48 -4.69 2.18
C ASP A 107 2.87 -4.64 1.56
N ALA A 108 3.81 -5.51 1.98
CA ALA A 108 5.10 -5.68 1.32
C ALA A 108 4.99 -6.35 -0.07
N VAL A 109 3.85 -6.97 -0.37
CA VAL A 109 3.51 -7.56 -1.67
C VAL A 109 2.44 -6.73 -2.38
N SER A 110 1.34 -6.46 -1.68
CA SER A 110 0.20 -5.70 -2.22
C SER A 110 -0.67 -5.16 -1.08
N SER A 111 -0.88 -3.85 -1.07
CA SER A 111 -1.75 -3.16 -0.10
C SER A 111 -3.22 -3.50 -0.35
N ARG A 112 -3.66 -4.62 0.23
CA ARG A 112 -5.02 -5.14 0.09
C ARG A 112 -5.85 -4.81 1.33
N ASN A 113 -5.80 -5.70 2.31
CA ASN A 113 -6.50 -5.56 3.59
C ASN A 113 -5.82 -6.43 4.65
N THR A 114 -6.12 -6.13 5.92
CA THR A 114 -5.56 -6.83 7.08
C THR A 114 -5.82 -8.34 7.05
N HIS A 115 -7.00 -8.77 6.61
CA HIS A 115 -7.33 -10.19 6.53
C HIS A 115 -6.42 -10.94 5.54
N ALA A 116 -6.14 -10.35 4.38
CA ALA A 116 -5.21 -10.92 3.40
C ALA A 116 -3.79 -11.01 3.96
N ALA A 117 -3.29 -9.97 4.65
CA ALA A 117 -1.96 -9.99 5.27
C ALA A 117 -1.83 -11.08 6.34
N ILE A 118 -2.86 -11.23 7.19
CA ILE A 118 -2.92 -12.31 8.19
C ILE A 118 -2.90 -13.68 7.50
N TYR A 119 -3.63 -13.83 6.40
CA TYR A 119 -3.72 -15.10 5.70
C TYR A 119 -2.44 -15.46 4.94
N ASP A 120 -1.71 -14.47 4.41
CA ASP A 120 -0.37 -14.65 3.86
C ASP A 120 0.59 -15.17 4.94
N ALA A 121 0.57 -14.58 6.14
CA ALA A 121 1.38 -15.03 7.27
C ALA A 121 1.01 -16.46 7.71
N LEU A 122 -0.29 -16.73 7.89
CA LEU A 122 -0.79 -18.04 8.34
C LEU A 122 -0.31 -19.17 7.44
N ARG A 123 -0.40 -19.00 6.11
CA ARG A 123 0.04 -20.03 5.15
C ARG A 123 1.54 -20.32 5.20
N LEU A 124 2.35 -19.32 5.56
CA LEU A 124 3.79 -19.49 5.70
C LEU A 124 4.18 -20.12 7.03
N VAL A 125 3.48 -19.79 8.13
CA VAL A 125 3.97 -20.09 9.49
C VAL A 125 3.19 -21.15 10.27
N LYS A 126 2.03 -21.58 9.77
CA LYS A 126 1.14 -22.51 10.50
C LYS A 126 1.79 -23.86 10.83
N ASP A 127 2.67 -24.35 9.96
CA ASP A 127 3.25 -25.70 10.01
C ASP A 127 4.80 -25.66 9.96
N LEU A 128 5.42 -24.57 10.46
CA LEU A 128 6.89 -24.40 10.56
C LEU A 128 7.51 -25.17 11.72
#